data_AF-A0A094JM75-F1
#
_entry.id   AF-A0A094JM75-F1
#
_cell.length_a   1.000
_cell.length_b   1.000
_cell.length_c   1.000
_cell.angle_alpha   90.00
_cell.angle_beta   90.00
_cell.angle_gamma   90.00
#
_symmetry.space_group_name_H-M   'P 1'
#
loop_
_entity.id
_entity.type
_entity.pdbx_description
1 polymer ?
#
loop_
_entity_poly.entity_id
_entity_poly.type
_entity_poly.pdbx_seq_one_letter_code
_entity_poly.pdbx_strand_id
1 'polypeptide(L)'
;MNRAWVWLVLVLAVLLAVVRVYYARSNHSEQLLLNCSSELYDHDKKDSQQYYLLMDLQADNHNVLLNYRYFTVDGTPVGSIKMHGDLKRNPAGSSYDLTIHDKEEQLLEKTKPAHMDYLSYISGLNLTNKSIHPMTLEMLDTDEQQHYAIVRFQPGNAVYGCRLQH
;
A
#
# COMPACT_ATOMS: atom_id res chain seq x y z
N MET A 1 -44.94 -13.12 -37.05
CA MET A 1 -43.95 -12.42 -36.21
C MET A 1 -43.35 -11.30 -37.05
N ASN A 2 -43.62 -10.03 -36.75
CA ASN A 2 -43.18 -8.91 -37.58
C ASN A 2 -41.65 -8.82 -37.58
N ARG A 3 -41.03 -8.72 -38.77
CA ARG A 3 -39.56 -8.54 -38.94
C ARG A 3 -39.00 -7.42 -38.05
N ALA A 4 -39.77 -6.35 -37.83
CA ALA A 4 -39.40 -5.24 -36.95
C ALA A 4 -39.22 -5.63 -35.48
N TRP A 5 -39.97 -6.61 -34.98
CA TRP A 5 -39.89 -7.07 -33.59
C TRP A 5 -38.60 -7.87 -33.33
N VAL A 6 -38.15 -8.66 -34.31
CA VAL A 6 -36.88 -9.39 -34.22
C VAL A 6 -35.70 -8.42 -34.14
N TRP A 7 -35.72 -7.34 -34.93
CA TRP A 7 -34.68 -6.31 -34.88
C TRP A 7 -34.65 -5.55 -33.55
N LEU A 8 -35.82 -5.24 -32.97
CA LEU A 8 -35.91 -4.60 -31.65
C LEU A 8 -35.31 -5.46 -30.53
N VAL A 9 -35.61 -6.76 -30.51
CA VAL A 9 -35.06 -7.69 -29.52
C VAL A 9 -33.55 -7.83 -29.67
N LEU A 10 -33.05 -7.84 -30.91
CA LEU A 10 -31.61 -7.97 -31.18
C LEU A 10 -30.84 -6.72 -30.74
N VAL A 11 -31.37 -5.53 -31.01
CA VAL A 11 -30.78 -4.26 -30.52
C VAL A 11 -30.79 -4.20 -29.00
N LEU A 12 -31.90 -4.61 -28.36
CA LEU A 12 -31.99 -4.63 -26.90
C LEU A 12 -30.97 -5.60 -26.27
N ALA A 13 -30.77 -6.78 -26.87
CA ALA A 13 -29.79 -7.75 -26.40
C ALA A 13 -28.35 -7.22 -26.51
N VAL A 14 -28.02 -6.53 -27.61
CA VAL A 14 -26.70 -5.87 -27.78
C VAL A 14 -26.51 -4.77 -26.73
N LEU A 15 -27.53 -3.95 -26.49
CA LEU A 15 -27.48 -2.89 -25.47
C LEU A 15 -27.22 -3.46 -24.07
N LEU A 16 -27.94 -4.52 -23.70
CA LEU A 16 -27.73 -5.21 -22.41
C LEU A 16 -26.32 -5.83 -22.31
N ALA A 17 -25.78 -6.37 -23.39
CA ALA A 17 -24.42 -6.90 -23.42
C ALA A 17 -23.37 -5.81 -23.22
N VAL A 18 -23.53 -4.65 -23.88
CA VAL A 18 -22.62 -3.50 -23.72
C VAL A 18 -22.67 -2.97 -22.29
N VAL A 19 -23.87 -2.83 -21.71
CA VAL A 19 -24.03 -2.39 -20.32
C VAL A 19 -23.37 -3.38 -19.36
N ARG A 20 -23.55 -4.69 -19.55
CA ARG A 20 -22.88 -5.70 -18.71
C ARG A 20 -21.36 -5.62 -18.81
N VAL A 21 -20.80 -5.48 -20.02
CA VAL A 21 -19.34 -5.35 -20.21
C VAL A 21 -18.81 -4.07 -19.57
N TYR A 22 -19.55 -2.97 -19.68
CA TYR A 22 -19.20 -1.70 -19.05
C TYR A 22 -19.20 -1.83 -17.53
N TYR A 23 -20.26 -2.35 -16.92
CA TYR A 23 -20.33 -2.56 -15.47
C TYR A 23 -19.27 -3.56 -14.97
N ALA A 24 -19.01 -4.64 -15.72
CA ALA A 24 -17.97 -5.60 -15.36
C ALA A 24 -16.55 -5.00 -15.40
N ARG A 25 -16.30 -4.04 -16.30
CA ARG A 25 -15.05 -3.26 -16.33
C ARG A 25 -15.01 -2.10 -15.33
N SER A 26 -16.18 -1.57 -15.00
CA SER A 26 -16.35 -0.44 -14.08
C SER A 26 -16.44 -0.87 -12.62
N ASN A 27 -16.21 -2.15 -12.29
CA ASN A 27 -15.99 -2.58 -10.91
C ASN A 27 -14.91 -1.68 -10.31
N HIS A 28 -15.36 -0.84 -9.39
CA HIS A 28 -14.68 0.31 -8.84
C HIS A 28 -13.21 -0.03 -8.51
N SER A 29 -12.29 0.76 -9.03
CA SER A 29 -10.94 0.82 -8.47
C SER A 29 -11.08 1.39 -7.06
N GLU A 30 -11.26 0.51 -6.08
CA GLU A 30 -11.23 0.89 -4.68
C GLU A 30 -9.86 1.51 -4.41
N GLN A 31 -9.85 2.83 -4.23
CA GLN A 31 -8.67 3.54 -3.80
C GLN A 31 -8.47 3.18 -2.33
N LEU A 32 -7.37 2.48 -2.04
CA LEU A 32 -7.02 2.11 -0.68
C LEU A 32 -6.02 3.15 -0.16
N LEU A 33 -6.50 4.03 0.72
CA LEU A 33 -5.68 4.99 1.43
C LEU A 33 -5.56 4.54 2.89
N LEU A 34 -4.33 4.24 3.30
CA LEU A 34 -3.99 3.83 4.66
C LEU A 34 -2.98 4.81 5.22
N ASN A 35 -3.28 5.39 6.39
CA ASN A 35 -2.31 6.15 7.15
C ASN A 35 -2.01 5.40 8.44
N CYS A 36 -0.77 4.93 8.56
CA CYS A 36 -0.32 4.05 9.61
C CYS A 36 0.69 4.76 10.51
N SER A 37 0.60 4.54 11.80
CA SER A 37 1.53 5.10 12.78
C SER A 37 2.10 4.00 13.66
N SER A 38 3.40 4.06 13.92
CA SER A 38 4.07 3.17 14.88
C SER A 38 5.12 3.94 15.67
N GLU A 39 5.25 3.59 16.95
CA GLU A 39 6.41 3.96 17.76
C GLU A 39 7.56 3.01 17.42
N LEU A 40 8.76 3.55 17.28
CA LEU A 40 9.98 2.79 17.03
C LEU A 40 10.86 2.82 18.27
N TYR A 41 11.17 1.64 18.78
CA TYR A 41 12.04 1.45 19.92
C TYR A 41 13.40 0.90 19.45
N ASP A 42 14.46 1.66 19.68
CA ASP A 42 15.83 1.28 19.37
C ASP A 42 16.56 0.86 20.66
N HIS A 43 17.01 -0.40 20.71
CA HIS A 43 17.66 -0.98 21.88
C HIS A 43 19.16 -0.62 21.97
N ASP A 44 19.78 -0.16 20.88
CA ASP A 44 21.24 -0.23 20.70
C ASP A 44 22.00 1.03 21.15
N LYS A 45 21.30 2.06 21.66
CA LYS A 45 21.95 3.28 22.17
C LYS A 45 21.74 3.45 23.67
N LYS A 46 22.85 3.73 24.34
CA LYS A 46 22.96 4.17 25.76
C LYS A 46 22.09 5.39 26.09
N ASP A 47 21.62 6.07 25.05
CA ASP A 47 20.55 7.07 25.05
C ASP A 47 19.45 6.48 24.15
N SER A 48 18.40 5.93 24.74
CA SER A 48 17.29 5.30 24.04
C SER A 48 16.50 6.37 23.27
N GLN A 49 17.02 6.77 22.12
CA GLN A 49 16.32 7.70 21.24
C GLN A 49 15.10 7.00 20.66
N GLN A 50 13.94 7.40 21.16
CA GLN A 50 12.66 6.96 20.64
C GLN A 50 12.37 7.73 19.35
N TYR A 51 11.94 7.03 18.32
CA TYR A 51 11.52 7.62 17.06
C TYR A 51 10.06 7.29 16.82
N TYR A 52 9.36 8.18 16.12
CA TYR A 52 8.03 7.93 15.60
C TYR A 52 8.11 7.66 14.10
N LEU A 53 7.33 6.69 13.65
CA LEU A 53 7.17 6.36 12.25
C LEU A 53 5.73 6.62 11.83
N LEU A 54 5.59 7.44 10.78
CA LEU A 54 4.35 7.54 10.02
C LEU A 54 4.57 6.88 8.67
N MET A 55 3.68 5.98 8.29
CA MET A 55 3.69 5.32 7.01
C MET A 55 2.38 5.58 6.29
N ASP A 56 2.46 6.30 5.18
CA ASP A 56 1.31 6.48 4.30
C ASP A 56 1.39 5.44 3.18
N LEU A 57 0.31 4.68 2.99
CA LEU A 57 0.12 3.82 1.82
C LEU A 57 -1.05 4.38 1.02
N GLN A 58 -0.79 4.67 -0.25
CA GLN A 58 -1.80 5.06 -1.22
C GLN A 58 -1.78 4.06 -2.35
N ALA A 59 -2.89 3.37 -2.57
CA ALA A 59 -3.03 2.42 -3.66
C ALA A 59 -4.23 2.80 -4.52
N ASP A 60 -3.99 2.86 -5.82
CA ASP A 60 -5.01 3.08 -6.82
C ASP A 60 -4.89 2.03 -7.91
N ASN A 61 -5.90 1.16 -7.97
CA ASN A 61 -6.05 0.09 -8.94
C ASN A 61 -4.87 -0.91 -8.95
N HIS A 62 -3.79 -0.57 -9.65
CA HIS A 62 -2.58 -1.39 -9.77
C HIS A 62 -1.33 -0.70 -9.25
N ASN A 63 -1.35 0.60 -8.96
CA ASN A 63 -0.17 1.32 -8.48
C ASN A 63 -0.24 1.49 -6.96
N VAL A 64 0.92 1.48 -6.31
CA VAL A 64 1.05 1.78 -4.88
C VAL A 64 2.18 2.76 -4.65
N LEU A 65 1.93 3.69 -3.72
CA LEU A 65 2.90 4.61 -3.17
C LEU A 65 2.99 4.35 -1.67
N LEU A 66 4.19 4.03 -1.20
CA LEU A 66 4.50 3.91 0.22
C LEU A 66 5.42 5.06 0.62
N ASN A 67 5.09 5.75 1.71
CA ASN A 67 5.89 6.83 2.23
C ASN A 67 6.13 6.64 3.73
N TYR A 68 7.33 6.19 4.07
CA TYR A 68 7.79 6.08 5.45
C TYR A 68 8.45 7.39 5.86
N ARG A 69 7.97 8.00 6.93
CA ARG A 69 8.48 9.26 7.48
C ARG A 69 8.86 9.07 8.93
N TYR A 70 10.10 9.40 9.25
CA TYR A 70 10.69 9.19 10.56
C TYR A 70 10.83 10.53 11.28
N PHE A 71 10.42 10.56 12.53
CA PHE A 71 10.47 11.74 13.40
C PHE A 71 11.10 11.37 14.74
N THR A 72 11.70 12.34 15.40
CA THR A 72 12.04 12.25 16.83
C THR A 72 10.78 12.46 17.69
N VAL A 73 10.88 12.24 19.01
CA VAL A 73 9.75 12.45 19.95
C VAL A 73 9.25 13.89 19.99
N ASP A 74 10.13 14.86 19.77
CA ASP A 74 9.81 16.28 19.66
C ASP A 74 9.19 16.67 18.30
N GLY A 75 9.03 15.70 17.37
CA GLY A 75 8.42 15.92 16.06
C GLY A 75 9.38 16.43 14.99
N THR A 76 10.69 16.46 15.26
CA THR A 76 11.70 16.86 14.27
C THR A 76 11.85 15.77 13.21
N PRO A 77 11.75 16.08 11.91
CA PRO A 77 11.89 15.09 10.86
C PRO A 77 13.34 14.60 10.74
N VAL A 78 13.52 13.28 10.78
CA VAL A 78 14.82 12.61 10.72
C VAL A 78 15.15 12.17 9.30
N GLY A 79 14.16 11.66 8.58
CA GLY A 79 14.31 11.18 7.22
C GLY A 79 13.04 10.52 6.69
N SER A 80 13.09 10.09 5.43
CA SER A 80 11.99 9.41 4.77
C SER A 80 12.46 8.40 3.75
N ILE A 81 11.66 7.37 3.54
CA ILE A 81 11.81 6.39 2.46
C ILE A 81 10.49 6.37 1.70
N LYS A 82 10.53 6.79 0.44
CA LYS A 82 9.40 6.73 -0.48
C LYS A 82 9.63 5.61 -1.48
N MET A 83 8.63 4.77 -1.67
CA MET A 83 8.68 3.65 -2.61
C MET A 83 7.45 3.68 -3.49
N HIS A 84 7.63 3.35 -4.76
CA HIS A 84 6.54 3.22 -5.70
C HIS A 84 6.63 1.89 -6.46
N GLY A 85 5.48 1.36 -6.82
CA GLY A 85 5.34 -0.02 -7.23
C GLY A 85 3.95 -0.38 -7.72
N ASP A 86 3.77 -1.67 -7.98
CA ASP A 86 2.48 -2.26 -8.28
C ASP A 86 1.87 -2.97 -7.06
N LEU A 87 0.54 -3.00 -6.97
CA LEU A 87 -0.23 -3.76 -5.99
C LEU A 87 -1.11 -4.79 -6.69
N LYS A 88 -1.12 -6.02 -6.19
CA LYS A 88 -2.03 -7.07 -6.63
C LYS A 88 -2.70 -7.72 -5.44
N ARG A 89 -4.03 -7.71 -5.40
CA ARG A 89 -4.78 -8.46 -4.39
C ARG A 89 -4.61 -9.95 -4.60
N ASN A 90 -4.30 -10.68 -3.53
CA ASN A 90 -4.25 -12.13 -3.57
C ASN A 90 -5.69 -12.68 -3.61
N PRO A 91 -6.07 -13.49 -4.61
CA PRO A 91 -7.43 -14.02 -4.73
C PRO A 91 -7.80 -15.01 -3.62
N ALA A 92 -6.83 -15.56 -2.88
CA ALA A 92 -7.03 -16.59 -1.86
C ALA A 92 -7.08 -16.05 -0.42
N GLY A 93 -6.97 -14.73 -0.19
CA GLY A 93 -6.93 -14.18 1.17
C GLY A 93 -7.04 -12.66 1.24
N SER A 94 -6.83 -12.12 2.44
CA SER A 94 -6.83 -10.68 2.76
C SER A 94 -5.44 -10.04 2.62
N SER A 95 -4.61 -10.58 1.74
CA SER A 95 -3.26 -10.09 1.48
C SER A 95 -3.14 -9.45 0.10
N TYR A 96 -2.19 -8.54 -0.01
CA TYR A 96 -1.81 -7.88 -1.24
C TYR A 96 -0.31 -8.09 -1.46
N ASP A 97 0.04 -8.43 -2.69
CA ASP A 97 1.41 -8.52 -3.15
C ASP A 97 1.81 -7.16 -3.73
N LEU A 98 2.90 -6.60 -3.21
CA LEU A 98 3.48 -5.34 -3.63
C LEU A 98 4.77 -5.63 -4.40
N THR A 99 4.93 -4.97 -5.53
CA THR A 99 6.11 -5.07 -6.39
C THR A 99 6.74 -3.70 -6.49
N ILE A 100 7.85 -3.48 -5.80
CA ILE A 100 8.51 -2.16 -5.78
C ILE A 100 9.44 -2.00 -6.98
N HIS A 101 9.27 -0.87 -7.67
CA HIS A 101 10.03 -0.50 -8.88
C HIS A 101 11.08 0.55 -8.58
N ASP A 102 10.73 1.50 -7.74
CA ASP A 102 11.57 2.66 -7.43
C ASP A 102 11.52 3.01 -5.96
N LYS A 103 12.62 3.62 -5.50
CA LYS A 103 12.83 4.03 -4.12
C LYS A 103 13.61 5.33 -4.08
N GLU A 104 13.11 6.27 -3.31
CA GLU A 104 13.77 7.53 -2.97
C GLU A 104 13.99 7.58 -1.46
N GLU A 105 15.22 7.90 -1.04
CA GLU A 105 15.56 8.03 0.37
C GLU A 105 16.07 9.45 0.64
N GLN A 106 15.58 10.04 1.73
CA GLN A 106 16.06 11.32 2.22
C GLN A 106 16.45 11.17 3.68
N LEU A 107 17.66 11.58 4.01
CA LEU A 107 18.15 11.64 5.38
C LEU A 107 18.43 13.10 5.72
N LEU A 108 17.79 13.61 6.77
CA LEU A 108 17.92 15.01 7.21
C LEU A 108 18.85 15.14 8.41
N GLU A 109 18.97 14.08 9.22
CA GLU A 109 19.80 14.03 10.41
C GLU A 109 21.00 13.09 10.24
N LYS A 110 22.07 13.30 11.02
CA LYS A 110 23.27 12.45 10.93
C LYS A 110 23.05 11.01 11.40
N THR A 111 22.03 10.80 12.23
CA THR A 111 21.70 9.48 12.79
C THR A 111 20.45 8.95 12.12
N LYS A 112 20.54 7.72 11.63
CA LYS A 112 19.42 6.99 11.03
C LYS A 112 18.82 6.02 12.06
N PRO A 113 17.48 5.95 12.20
CA PRO A 113 16.84 4.95 13.06
C PRO A 113 17.11 3.54 12.54
N ALA A 114 17.32 2.56 13.44
CA ALA A 114 17.61 1.17 13.04
C ALA A 114 16.56 0.59 12.07
N HIS A 115 15.28 0.91 12.26
CA HIS A 115 14.22 0.50 11.33
C HIS A 115 14.40 1.09 9.93
N MET A 116 14.78 2.36 9.82
CA MET A 116 15.04 3.01 8.53
C MET A 116 16.25 2.37 7.85
N ASP A 117 17.30 2.02 8.60
CA ASP A 117 18.47 1.30 8.08
C ASP A 117 18.11 -0.08 7.55
N TYR A 118 17.34 -0.84 8.33
CA TYR A 118 16.85 -2.14 7.90
C TYR A 118 16.00 -2.02 6.63
N LEU A 119 14.99 -1.14 6.63
CA LEU A 119 14.09 -0.96 5.49
C LEU A 119 14.83 -0.52 4.22
N SER A 120 15.75 0.43 4.35
CA SER A 120 16.63 0.91 3.27
C SER A 120 17.46 -0.25 2.69
N TYR A 121 18.03 -1.09 3.54
CA TYR A 121 18.78 -2.27 3.12
C TYR A 121 17.90 -3.28 2.39
N ILE A 122 16.82 -3.76 3.01
CA ILE A 122 15.98 -4.82 2.42
C ILE A 122 15.30 -4.40 1.13
N SER A 123 14.82 -3.16 1.05
CA SER A 123 14.19 -2.62 -0.16
C SER A 123 15.21 -2.41 -1.28
N GLY A 124 16.48 -2.17 -0.93
CA GLY A 124 17.57 -2.01 -1.89
C GLY A 124 18.10 -3.33 -2.47
N LEU A 125 17.92 -4.45 -1.77
CA LEU A 125 18.62 -5.72 -2.07
C LEU A 125 18.32 -6.35 -3.44
N ASN A 126 17.40 -5.82 -4.23
CA ASN A 126 17.02 -6.39 -5.53
C ASN A 126 16.78 -5.34 -6.64
N LEU A 127 16.75 -4.05 -6.30
CA LEU A 127 16.49 -2.98 -7.27
C LEU A 127 17.61 -2.84 -8.32
N THR A 128 18.86 -3.17 -7.98
CA THR A 128 20.03 -3.01 -8.86
C THR A 128 20.06 -3.99 -10.04
N ASN A 129 19.33 -5.11 -9.98
CA ASN A 129 19.37 -6.18 -11.01
C ASN A 129 18.05 -6.33 -11.77
N LYS A 130 17.24 -5.27 -11.91
CA LYS A 130 15.87 -5.32 -12.46
C LYS A 130 14.96 -6.30 -11.73
N SER A 131 15.32 -6.66 -10.49
CA SER A 131 14.63 -7.67 -9.73
C SER A 131 13.59 -6.96 -8.87
N ILE A 132 12.32 -7.22 -9.17
CA ILE A 132 11.17 -6.80 -8.40
C ILE A 132 11.40 -7.18 -6.93
N HIS A 133 11.19 -6.24 -6.00
CA HIS A 133 11.16 -6.57 -4.57
C HIS A 133 9.72 -6.92 -4.18
N PRO A 134 9.39 -8.21 -4.00
CA PRO A 134 8.08 -8.60 -3.52
C PRO A 134 7.98 -8.24 -2.03
N MET A 135 7.03 -7.37 -1.70
CA MET A 135 6.58 -7.18 -0.34
C MET A 135 5.15 -7.70 -0.24
N THR A 136 4.75 -8.11 0.94
CA THR A 136 3.37 -8.54 1.18
C THR A 136 2.78 -7.64 2.24
N LEU A 137 1.62 -7.07 1.93
CA LEU A 137 0.75 -6.41 2.88
C LEU A 137 -0.33 -7.41 3.28
N GLU A 138 -0.42 -7.71 4.56
CA GLU A 138 -1.45 -8.58 5.10
C GLU A 138 -2.35 -7.78 6.02
N MET A 139 -3.65 -7.81 5.74
CA MET A 139 -4.66 -7.23 6.63
C MET A 139 -4.95 -8.25 7.72
N LEU A 140 -4.49 -7.97 8.95
CA LEU A 140 -4.69 -8.84 10.11
C LEU A 140 -6.07 -8.63 10.73
N ASP A 141 -6.51 -7.37 10.79
CA ASP A 141 -7.81 -6.98 11.32
C ASP A 141 -8.27 -5.68 10.65
N THR A 142 -9.58 -5.52 10.48
CA THR A 142 -10.17 -4.36 9.82
C THR A 142 -11.57 -4.10 10.35
N ASP A 143 -11.85 -2.85 10.71
CA ASP A 143 -13.20 -2.39 11.03
C ASP A 143 -13.49 -1.12 10.23
N GLU A 144 -14.33 -1.29 9.20
CA GLU A 144 -14.75 -0.19 8.35
C GLU A 144 -15.63 0.83 9.09
N GLN A 145 -16.36 0.43 10.15
CA GLN A 145 -17.22 1.33 10.92
C GLN A 145 -16.39 2.27 11.80
N GLN A 146 -15.28 1.76 12.33
CA GLN A 146 -14.34 2.54 13.15
C GLN A 146 -13.17 3.12 12.34
N HIS A 147 -13.16 2.90 11.03
CA HIS A 147 -12.12 3.35 10.11
C HIS A 147 -10.71 2.92 10.55
N TYR A 148 -10.53 1.70 11.06
CA TYR A 148 -9.22 1.17 11.44
C TYR A 148 -8.86 -0.12 10.69
N ALA A 149 -7.56 -0.32 10.49
CA ALA A 149 -6.98 -1.56 10.01
C ALA A 149 -5.69 -1.85 10.76
N ILE A 150 -5.46 -3.11 11.10
CA ILE A 150 -4.17 -3.61 11.57
C ILE A 150 -3.53 -4.36 10.43
N VAL A 151 -2.35 -3.92 10.02
CA VAL A 151 -1.67 -4.48 8.86
C VAL A 151 -0.26 -4.93 9.19
N ARG A 152 0.20 -5.96 8.50
CA ARG A 152 1.58 -6.45 8.58
C ARG A 152 2.26 -6.31 7.23
N PHE A 153 3.45 -5.71 7.22
CA PHE A 153 4.30 -5.65 6.03
C PHE A 153 5.43 -6.66 6.15
N GLN A 154 5.60 -7.49 5.13
CA GLN A 154 6.73 -8.40 4.99
C GLN A 154 7.63 -7.94 3.82
N PRO A 155 8.97 -8.01 3.97
CA PRO A 155 9.75 -8.69 5.03
C PRO A 155 10.05 -7.83 6.28
N GLY A 156 9.39 -6.67 6.43
CA GLY A 156 9.51 -5.79 7.59
C GLY A 156 9.16 -6.44 8.93
N ASN A 157 8.23 -7.40 8.93
CA ASN A 157 7.66 -8.08 10.10
C ASN A 157 7.06 -7.15 11.17
N ALA A 158 6.98 -5.84 10.89
CA ALA A 158 6.30 -4.87 11.74
C ALA A 158 4.79 -4.94 11.52
N VAL A 159 4.05 -4.76 12.62
CA VAL A 159 2.60 -4.66 12.64
C VAL A 159 2.25 -3.21 12.91
N TYR A 160 1.39 -2.65 12.07
CA TYR A 160 1.02 -1.25 12.11
C TYR A 160 -0.48 -1.10 12.38
N GLY A 161 -0.81 -0.18 13.28
CA GLY A 161 -2.17 0.35 13.39
C GLY A 161 -2.36 1.45 12.35
N CYS A 162 -3.38 1.29 11.52
CA CYS A 162 -3.68 2.17 10.40
C CYS A 162 -5.10 2.71 10.52
N ARG A 163 -5.27 3.95 10.07
CA ARG A 163 -6.58 4.53 9.81
C ARG A 163 -6.93 4.33 8.35
N LEU A 164 -8.09 3.72 8.10
CA LEU A 164 -8.68 3.60 6.76
C LEU A 164 -9.21 4.97 6.33
N GLN A 165 -8.83 5.41 5.15
CA GLN A 165 -9.39 6.57 4.48
C GLN A 165 -10.04 6.09 3.18
N HIS A 166 -11.27 6.53 2.92
CA HIS A 166 -12.03 6.28 1.70
C HIS A 166 -12.30 7.60 1.00
#